data_AF-M6CLE9-F1
#
_entry.id   AF-M6CLE9-F1
#
_cell.length_a   1.000
_cell.length_b   1.000
_cell.length_c   1.000
_cell.angle_alpha   90.00
_cell.angle_beta   90.00
_cell.angle_gamma   90.00
#
_symmetry.space_group_name_H-M   'P 1'
#
loop_
_entity.id
_entity.type
_entity.pdbx_description
1 polymer ?
#
loop_
_entity_poly.entity_id
_entity_poly.type
_entity_poly.pdbx_seq_one_letter_code
_entity_poly.pdbx_strand_id
1 'polypeptide(L)'
;MAHSNLVSSPARRSAWTRNVEETLSLSEMLAQEFLAGNMASNMKFFTKKWASGELSDEEAQEVPELYQKHLDGIIPELAFSVRALALGISLHDGLVQKFQKRGHNLEIVIIVGDLQVGYQTLKLTYISGKLLASKAMHEKLKKKNAVEIIYDEIDIGAKAGFIHRILTSSRRHFEIQFTDLRISLKPRKNGRK
;
A
#
# COMPACT_ATOMS: atom_id res chain seq x y z
N MET A 1 -11.08 81.51 25.95
CA MET A 1 -11.92 81.23 24.77
C MET A 1 -11.16 80.24 23.91
N ALA A 2 -11.74 79.05 23.73
CA ALA A 2 -11.12 77.89 23.13
C ALA A 2 -11.26 77.91 21.60
N HIS A 3 -10.19 77.54 20.88
CA HIS A 3 -10.33 77.01 19.53
C HIS A 3 -9.41 75.81 19.34
N SER A 4 -9.99 74.83 18.66
CA SER A 4 -9.78 73.39 18.74
C SER A 4 -8.79 72.85 17.70
N ASN A 5 -8.00 71.86 18.10
CA ASN A 5 -7.11 71.06 17.26
C ASN A 5 -7.90 70.13 16.32
N LEU A 6 -7.54 70.14 15.03
CA LEU A 6 -7.94 69.15 14.03
C LEU A 6 -6.75 68.21 13.78
N VAL A 7 -6.90 66.95 14.19
CA VAL A 7 -5.95 65.86 13.94
C VAL A 7 -6.45 65.07 12.73
N SER A 8 -5.67 65.05 11.66
CA SER A 8 -5.89 64.25 10.46
C SER A 8 -5.34 62.82 10.64
N SER A 9 -6.18 61.82 10.37
CA SER A 9 -5.86 60.38 10.39
C SER A 9 -5.16 59.94 9.09
N PRO A 10 -4.20 58.99 9.15
CA PRO A 10 -3.54 58.48 7.96
C PRO A 10 -4.30 57.32 7.29
N ALA A 11 -4.18 57.29 5.96
CA ALA A 11 -4.81 56.35 5.03
C ALA A 11 -4.41 54.87 5.26
N ARG A 12 -5.41 53.98 5.19
CA ARG A 12 -5.24 52.51 5.17
C ARG A 12 -4.71 52.07 3.80
N ARG A 13 -3.56 51.38 3.79
CA ARG A 13 -3.08 50.60 2.64
C ARG A 13 -3.81 49.25 2.60
N SER A 14 -4.42 48.92 1.48
CA SER A 14 -4.95 47.59 1.16
C SER A 14 -3.82 46.72 0.58
N ALA A 15 -3.36 45.73 1.34
CA ALA A 15 -2.49 44.69 0.84
C ALA A 15 -3.35 43.49 0.40
N TRP A 16 -3.48 43.33 -0.91
CA TRP A 16 -3.95 42.09 -1.54
C TRP A 16 -2.87 41.02 -1.35
N THR A 17 -3.08 40.07 -0.44
CA THR A 17 -2.28 38.83 -0.40
C THR A 17 -2.80 37.88 -1.47
N ARG A 18 -2.02 37.68 -2.53
CA ARG A 18 -2.17 36.53 -3.43
C ARG A 18 -1.79 35.28 -2.66
N ASN A 19 -2.73 34.37 -2.47
CA ASN A 19 -2.40 32.98 -2.11
C ASN A 19 -1.79 32.34 -3.36
N VAL A 20 -0.50 32.06 -3.29
CA VAL A 20 0.16 31.12 -4.20
C VAL A 20 -0.08 29.74 -3.60
N GLU A 21 -0.94 28.95 -4.22
CA GLU A 21 -1.05 27.52 -3.91
C GLU A 21 0.22 26.86 -4.44
N GLU A 22 1.23 26.71 -3.59
CA GLU A 22 2.39 25.86 -3.87
C GLU A 22 1.93 24.41 -3.97
N THR A 23 1.88 23.90 -5.19
CA THR A 23 1.70 22.46 -5.46
C THR A 23 2.97 21.73 -5.02
N LEU A 24 2.90 21.03 -3.90
CA LEU A 24 3.97 20.13 -3.44
C LEU A 24 4.23 19.05 -4.50
N SER A 25 5.50 18.69 -4.69
CA SER A 25 5.85 17.56 -5.55
C SER A 25 5.28 16.25 -4.99
N LEU A 26 5.02 15.27 -5.87
CA LEU A 26 4.51 13.96 -5.45
C LEU A 26 5.40 13.31 -4.38
N SER A 27 6.72 13.50 -4.48
CA SER A 27 7.70 13.07 -3.46
C SER A 27 7.53 13.76 -2.10
N GLU A 28 7.20 15.04 -2.07
CA GLU A 28 7.00 15.80 -0.83
C GLU A 28 5.63 15.50 -0.19
N MET A 29 4.60 15.29 -1.00
CA MET A 29 3.29 14.85 -0.54
C MET A 29 3.36 13.46 0.10
N LEU A 30 4.07 12.52 -0.55
CA LEU A 30 4.30 11.18 -0.01
C LEU A 30 5.13 11.23 1.29
N ALA A 31 6.09 12.14 1.40
CA ALA A 31 6.88 12.33 2.62
C ALA A 31 6.05 12.93 3.78
N GLN A 32 5.13 13.86 3.50
CA GLN A 32 4.26 14.44 4.53
C GLN A 32 3.18 13.45 5.02
N GLU A 33 2.55 12.69 4.12
CA GLU A 33 1.59 11.65 4.51
C GLU A 33 2.25 10.53 5.33
N PHE A 34 3.52 10.22 5.06
CA PHE A 34 4.31 9.23 5.81
C PHE A 34 4.52 9.63 7.29
N LEU A 35 4.62 10.94 7.58
CA LEU A 35 4.85 11.45 8.94
C LEU A 35 3.58 11.58 9.79
N ALA A 36 2.39 11.57 9.17
CA ALA A 36 1.13 11.90 9.84
C ALA A 36 0.46 10.75 10.63
N GLY A 37 1.09 9.57 10.74
CA GLY A 37 0.83 8.62 11.85
C GLY A 37 -0.62 8.17 12.08
N ASN A 38 -1.50 8.17 11.08
CA ASN A 38 -2.93 7.85 11.26
C ASN A 38 -3.28 6.45 10.69
N MET A 39 -3.21 5.44 11.57
CA MET A 39 -3.96 4.16 11.62
C MET A 39 -4.62 3.58 10.35
N ALA A 40 -3.92 3.53 9.23
CA ALA A 40 -3.95 2.52 8.18
C ALA A 40 -2.92 3.01 7.16
N SER A 41 -1.69 2.48 7.18
CA SER A 41 -0.68 3.00 6.26
C SER A 41 -1.18 2.74 4.83
N ASN A 42 -1.34 3.84 4.08
CA ASN A 42 -1.75 3.78 2.69
C ASN A 42 -0.68 3.00 1.91
N MET A 43 -1.06 2.38 0.79
CA MET A 43 -0.06 1.86 -0.17
C MET A 43 0.90 3.01 -0.50
N LYS A 44 2.21 2.78 -0.44
CA LYS A 44 3.21 3.82 -0.69
C LYS A 44 3.40 4.10 -2.18
N PHE A 45 3.41 3.03 -3.00
CA PHE A 45 3.73 3.13 -4.42
C PHE A 45 2.47 2.87 -5.25
N PHE A 46 1.89 1.67 -5.12
CA PHE A 46 0.71 1.26 -5.88
C PHE A 46 -0.57 1.78 -5.23
N THR A 47 -0.69 3.10 -5.16
CA THR A 47 -1.82 3.79 -4.54
C THR A 47 -3.13 3.49 -5.27
N LYS A 48 -4.25 3.82 -4.62
CA LYS A 48 -5.56 3.74 -5.25
C LYS A 48 -5.61 4.57 -6.55
N LYS A 49 -5.04 5.79 -6.54
CA LYS A 49 -5.01 6.71 -7.68
C LYS A 49 -4.25 6.12 -8.86
N TRP A 50 -3.07 5.56 -8.58
CA TRP A 50 -2.28 4.87 -9.59
C TRP A 50 -3.09 3.72 -10.22
N ALA A 51 -3.67 2.86 -9.38
CA ALA A 51 -4.47 1.74 -9.88
C ALA A 51 -5.75 2.17 -10.61
N SER A 52 -6.32 3.37 -10.36
CA SER A 52 -7.53 3.87 -11.04
C SER A 52 -7.25 4.62 -12.34
N GLY A 53 -5.98 4.85 -12.67
CA GLY A 53 -5.62 5.71 -13.80
C GLY A 53 -5.97 7.18 -13.54
N GLU A 54 -5.97 7.61 -12.27
CA GLU A 54 -6.16 9.02 -11.91
C GLU A 54 -4.85 9.84 -12.04
N LEU A 55 -3.71 9.16 -12.13
CA LEU A 55 -2.41 9.78 -12.40
C LEU A 55 -2.23 10.01 -13.90
N SER A 56 -1.36 10.95 -14.28
CA SER A 56 -0.95 11.08 -15.68
C SER A 56 -0.21 9.82 -16.14
N ASP A 57 -0.11 9.62 -17.46
CA ASP A 57 0.60 8.46 -18.02
C ASP A 57 2.07 8.46 -17.58
N GLU A 58 2.71 9.65 -17.52
CA GLU A 58 4.08 9.82 -17.07
C GLU A 58 4.23 9.44 -15.59
N GLU A 59 3.39 10.00 -14.71
CA GLU A 59 3.39 9.68 -13.28
C GLU A 59 3.12 8.18 -13.04
N ALA A 60 2.22 7.58 -13.83
CA ALA A 60 1.88 6.17 -13.70
C ALA A 60 3.03 5.25 -14.13
N GLN A 61 3.79 5.63 -15.15
CA GLN A 61 4.95 4.88 -15.64
C GLN A 61 6.13 4.92 -14.66
N GLU A 62 6.29 6.00 -13.89
CA GLU A 62 7.39 6.14 -12.92
C GLU A 62 7.20 5.27 -11.66
N VAL A 63 5.96 4.98 -11.25
CA VAL A 63 5.67 4.28 -9.99
C VAL A 63 6.34 2.90 -9.87
N PRO A 64 6.28 2.00 -10.86
CA PRO A 64 7.01 0.73 -10.82
C PRO A 64 8.52 0.90 -10.65
N GLU A 65 9.13 1.89 -11.30
CA GLU A 65 10.57 2.16 -11.21
C GLU A 65 10.95 2.67 -9.82
N LEU A 66 10.14 3.56 -9.25
CA LEU A 66 10.30 4.04 -7.88
C LEU A 66 10.18 2.90 -6.87
N TYR A 67 9.24 1.99 -7.07
CA TYR A 67 9.09 0.82 -6.22
C TYR A 67 10.28 -0.13 -6.34
N GLN A 68 10.77 -0.39 -7.55
CA GLN A 68 11.95 -1.22 -7.76
C GLN A 68 13.19 -0.61 -7.09
N LYS A 69 13.41 0.70 -7.25
CA LYS A 69 14.51 1.42 -6.57
C LYS A 69 14.40 1.33 -5.05
N HIS A 70 13.18 1.39 -4.50
CA HIS A 70 12.94 1.17 -3.08
C HIS A 70 13.30 -0.25 -2.65
N LEU A 71 12.85 -1.26 -3.41
CA LEU A 71 13.21 -2.66 -3.17
C LEU A 71 14.73 -2.86 -3.16
N ASP A 72 15.44 -2.31 -4.14
CA ASP A 72 16.91 -2.38 -4.24
C ASP A 72 17.60 -1.86 -2.96
N GLY A 73 17.03 -0.81 -2.35
CA GLY A 73 17.50 -0.25 -1.08
C GLY A 73 17.28 -1.16 0.14
N ILE A 74 16.21 -1.96 0.16
CA ILE A 74 15.83 -2.79 1.32
C ILE A 74 16.16 -4.28 1.18
N ILE A 75 16.42 -4.77 -0.03
CA ILE A 75 16.77 -6.19 -0.32
C ILE A 75 17.84 -6.75 0.63
N PRO A 76 18.94 -6.04 0.95
CA PRO A 76 19.97 -6.55 1.85
C PRO A 76 19.44 -6.93 3.24
N GLU A 77 18.38 -6.26 3.70
CA GLU A 77 17.78 -6.44 5.03
C GLU A 77 16.63 -7.46 5.04
N LEU A 78 16.05 -7.76 3.87
CA LEU A 78 14.94 -8.70 3.78
C LEU A 78 15.39 -10.14 4.06
N ALA A 79 14.58 -10.90 4.82
CA ALA A 79 14.80 -12.34 4.95
C ALA A 79 14.68 -13.05 3.58
N PHE A 80 15.35 -14.18 3.40
CA PHE A 80 15.39 -14.89 2.11
C PHE A 80 14.00 -15.17 1.52
N SER A 81 13.06 -15.65 2.34
CA SER A 81 11.67 -15.91 1.93
C SER A 81 10.92 -14.63 1.56
N VAL A 82 11.17 -13.53 2.26
CA VAL A 82 10.55 -12.23 1.97
C VAL A 82 11.08 -11.65 0.67
N ARG A 83 12.39 -11.78 0.40
CA ARG A 83 12.97 -11.45 -0.92
C ARG A 83 12.36 -12.28 -2.04
N ALA A 84 12.19 -13.58 -1.81
CA ALA A 84 11.59 -14.48 -2.81
C ALA A 84 10.17 -14.04 -3.17
N LEU A 85 9.38 -13.58 -2.19
CA LEU A 85 8.08 -12.98 -2.46
C LEU A 85 8.22 -11.66 -3.24
N ALA A 86 9.02 -10.73 -2.74
CA ALA A 86 9.13 -9.37 -3.29
C ALA A 86 9.62 -9.32 -4.75
N LEU A 87 10.47 -10.26 -5.16
CA LEU A 87 11.15 -10.23 -6.48
C LEU A 87 10.75 -11.37 -7.41
N GLY A 88 10.31 -12.50 -6.86
CA GLY A 88 10.19 -13.75 -7.61
C GLY A 88 8.77 -14.28 -7.78
N ILE A 89 7.79 -13.73 -7.05
CA ILE A 89 6.43 -14.24 -7.05
C ILE A 89 5.47 -13.09 -7.29
N SER A 90 4.91 -13.02 -8.50
CA SER A 90 3.82 -12.09 -8.79
C SER A 90 2.53 -12.56 -8.11
N LEU A 91 1.93 -11.67 -7.32
CA LEU A 91 0.57 -11.83 -6.77
C LEU A 91 -0.50 -11.13 -7.60
N HIS A 92 -0.12 -10.47 -8.70
CA HIS A 92 -1.04 -9.80 -9.62
C HIS A 92 -2.08 -10.80 -10.14
N ASP A 93 -3.35 -10.38 -10.14
CA ASP A 93 -4.54 -11.21 -10.44
C ASP A 93 -4.71 -12.44 -9.54
N GLY A 94 -3.96 -12.49 -8.43
CA GLY A 94 -4.00 -13.57 -7.46
C GLY A 94 -5.33 -13.61 -6.72
N LEU A 95 -6.01 -14.76 -6.75
CA LEU A 95 -7.30 -14.92 -6.13
C LEU A 95 -7.19 -15.53 -4.72
N VAL A 96 -7.42 -14.72 -3.68
CA VAL A 96 -7.43 -15.16 -2.28
C VAL A 96 -8.60 -16.13 -2.05
N GLN A 97 -8.28 -17.39 -1.80
CA GLN A 97 -9.24 -18.47 -1.49
C GLN A 97 -9.50 -18.59 0.00
N LYS A 98 -8.49 -18.31 0.81
CA LYS A 98 -8.55 -18.52 2.25
C LYS A 98 -7.70 -17.50 2.98
N PHE A 99 -8.27 -16.94 4.03
CA PHE A 99 -7.59 -16.07 4.97
C PHE A 99 -7.93 -16.53 6.39
N GLN A 100 -6.92 -16.91 7.18
CA GLN A 100 -7.16 -17.43 8.53
C GLN A 100 -6.01 -17.11 9.48
N LYS A 101 -6.33 -16.96 10.77
CA LYS A 101 -5.34 -16.88 11.84
C LYS A 101 -5.15 -18.25 12.49
N ARG A 102 -3.90 -18.67 12.72
CA ARG A 102 -3.53 -19.91 13.41
C ARG A 102 -2.52 -19.60 14.51
N GLY A 103 -3.01 -19.53 15.75
CA GLY A 103 -2.20 -19.04 16.87
C GLY A 103 -1.71 -17.61 16.60
N HIS A 104 -0.40 -17.41 16.62
CA HIS A 104 0.24 -16.13 16.31
C HIS A 104 0.46 -15.90 14.81
N ASN A 105 0.20 -16.88 13.95
CA ASN A 105 0.49 -16.78 12.53
C ASN A 105 -0.76 -16.41 11.73
N LEU A 106 -0.55 -15.70 10.63
CA LEU A 106 -1.57 -15.41 9.64
C LEU A 106 -1.29 -16.27 8.39
N GLU A 107 -2.32 -16.90 7.84
CA GLU A 107 -2.20 -17.69 6.62
C GLU A 107 -3.12 -17.16 5.54
N ILE A 108 -2.57 -17.03 4.33
CA ILE A 108 -3.30 -16.71 3.11
C ILE A 108 -3.05 -17.82 2.10
N VAL A 109 -4.12 -18.30 1.48
CA VAL A 109 -4.06 -19.22 0.33
C VAL A 109 -4.59 -18.48 -0.89
N ILE A 110 -3.78 -18.41 -1.92
CA ILE A 110 -4.00 -17.64 -3.15
C ILE A 110 -3.89 -18.61 -4.33
N ILE A 111 -4.76 -18.46 -5.33
CA ILE A 111 -4.55 -19.06 -6.64
C ILE A 111 -3.87 -18.02 -7.52
N VAL A 112 -2.72 -18.37 -8.07
CA VAL A 112 -1.92 -17.50 -8.96
C VAL A 112 -1.64 -18.22 -10.29
N GLY A 113 -1.23 -17.47 -11.31
CA GLY A 113 -0.95 -17.97 -12.65
C GLY A 113 -2.05 -17.65 -13.66
N ASP A 114 -1.86 -18.11 -14.89
CA ASP A 114 -2.72 -17.78 -16.03
C ASP A 114 -2.97 -19.01 -16.93
N LEU A 115 -3.57 -18.79 -18.10
CA LEU A 115 -3.85 -19.84 -19.08
C LEU A 115 -2.60 -20.34 -19.83
N GLN A 116 -1.49 -19.60 -19.79
CA GLN A 116 -0.25 -19.94 -20.49
C GLN A 116 0.64 -20.87 -19.64
N VAL A 117 0.83 -20.54 -18.36
CA VAL A 117 1.67 -21.33 -17.44
C VAL A 117 0.87 -22.27 -16.53
N GLY A 118 -0.45 -22.09 -16.47
CA GLY A 118 -1.34 -22.83 -15.60
C GLY A 118 -1.44 -22.25 -14.19
N TYR A 119 -2.45 -22.71 -13.45
CA TYR A 119 -2.73 -22.21 -12.11
C TYR A 119 -1.98 -22.97 -11.01
N GLN A 120 -1.56 -22.24 -9.99
CA GLN A 120 -0.86 -22.77 -8.83
C GLN A 120 -1.56 -22.30 -7.54
N THR A 121 -1.49 -23.14 -6.51
CA THR A 121 -1.89 -22.75 -5.15
C THR A 121 -0.66 -22.25 -4.41
N LEU A 122 -0.64 -20.95 -4.13
CA LEU A 122 0.34 -20.30 -3.29
C LEU A 122 -0.21 -20.19 -1.87
N LYS A 123 0.54 -20.69 -0.89
CA LYS A 123 0.28 -20.48 0.53
C LYS A 123 1.37 -19.60 1.11
N LEU A 124 0.95 -18.47 1.67
CA LEU A 124 1.78 -17.55 2.45
C LEU A 124 1.44 -17.71 3.93
N THR A 125 2.44 -17.98 4.76
CA THR A 125 2.30 -18.04 6.21
C THR A 125 3.20 -16.97 6.83
N TYR A 126 2.57 -15.93 7.35
CA TYR A 126 3.20 -14.80 8.02
C TYR A 126 3.39 -15.13 9.50
N ILE A 127 4.64 -15.24 9.92
CA ILE A 127 5.02 -15.56 11.30
C ILE A 127 4.80 -14.33 12.18
N SER A 128 4.15 -14.53 13.32
CA SER A 128 3.72 -13.43 14.20
C SER A 128 2.86 -12.38 13.46
N GLY A 129 2.11 -12.83 12.45
CA GLY A 129 1.35 -12.00 11.53
C GLY A 129 0.21 -11.23 12.22
N LYS A 130 0.21 -9.92 12.06
CA LYS A 130 -0.85 -9.00 12.49
C LYS A 130 -1.48 -8.34 11.27
N LEU A 131 -2.77 -8.60 11.06
CA LEU A 131 -3.57 -7.91 10.05
C LEU A 131 -3.94 -6.51 10.56
N LEU A 132 -3.65 -5.50 9.75
CA LEU A 132 -4.10 -4.13 9.89
C LEU A 132 -5.01 -3.80 8.70
N ALA A 133 -6.32 -3.77 8.96
CA ALA A 133 -7.32 -3.54 7.91
C ALA A 133 -8.57 -2.91 8.51
N SER A 134 -9.36 -2.24 7.67
CA SER A 134 -10.70 -1.79 8.07
C SER A 134 -11.58 -2.96 8.51
N LYS A 135 -12.59 -2.69 9.35
CA LYS A 135 -13.58 -3.71 9.78
C LYS A 135 -14.26 -4.37 8.57
N ALA A 136 -14.62 -3.57 7.57
CA ALA A 136 -15.27 -4.09 6.37
C ALA A 136 -14.34 -5.01 5.55
N MET A 137 -13.03 -4.74 5.54
CA MET A 137 -12.06 -5.62 4.88
C MET A 137 -11.85 -6.92 5.65
N HIS A 138 -11.77 -6.86 6.99
CA HIS A 138 -11.74 -8.06 7.84
C HIS A 138 -12.91 -9.00 7.54
N GLU A 139 -14.13 -8.45 7.49
CA GLU A 139 -15.33 -9.25 7.21
C GLU A 139 -15.34 -9.79 5.77
N LYS A 140 -14.79 -9.05 4.81
CA LYS A 140 -14.65 -9.53 3.43
C LYS A 140 -13.67 -10.71 3.33
N LEU A 141 -12.51 -10.63 3.99
CA LEU A 141 -11.50 -11.69 4.02
C LEU A 141 -11.98 -12.98 4.71
N LYS A 142 -12.87 -12.86 5.71
CA LYS A 142 -13.45 -14.01 6.41
C LYS A 142 -14.50 -14.75 5.60
N LYS A 143 -15.21 -14.05 4.71
CA LYS A 143 -16.21 -14.67 3.85
C LYS A 143 -15.51 -15.61 2.87
N LYS A 144 -16.18 -16.69 2.45
CA LYS A 144 -15.71 -17.55 1.35
C LYS A 144 -15.79 -16.87 -0.03
N ASN A 145 -15.82 -15.54 -0.04
CA ASN A 145 -15.85 -14.76 -1.26
C ASN A 145 -14.42 -14.48 -1.65
N ALA A 146 -14.07 -14.90 -2.85
CA ALA A 146 -12.74 -14.72 -3.36
C ALA A 146 -12.42 -13.22 -3.50
N VAL A 147 -11.22 -12.83 -3.05
CA VAL A 147 -10.72 -11.45 -3.18
C VAL A 147 -9.54 -11.48 -4.11
N GLU A 148 -9.64 -10.74 -5.20
CA GLU A 148 -8.55 -10.61 -6.16
C GLU A 148 -7.57 -9.53 -5.70
N ILE A 149 -6.29 -9.88 -5.78
CA ILE A 149 -5.15 -9.00 -5.55
C ILE A 149 -4.83 -8.31 -6.87
N ILE A 150 -4.74 -6.99 -6.85
CA ILE A 150 -4.31 -6.21 -8.02
C ILE A 150 -2.82 -5.90 -7.86
N TYR A 151 -2.42 -5.36 -6.71
CA TYR A 151 -1.03 -5.00 -6.45
C TYR A 151 -0.65 -5.31 -5.01
N ASP A 152 0.63 -5.51 -4.79
CA ASP A 152 1.21 -5.64 -3.46
C ASP A 152 2.56 -4.92 -3.36
N GLU A 153 2.94 -4.59 -2.13
CA GLU A 153 4.25 -4.04 -1.82
C GLU A 153 4.80 -4.60 -0.51
N ILE A 154 6.10 -4.89 -0.52
CA ILE A 154 6.92 -5.28 0.62
C ILE A 154 7.76 -4.10 1.11
N ASP A 155 7.86 -3.98 2.44
CA ASP A 155 8.56 -2.90 3.11
C ASP A 155 9.14 -3.37 4.46
N ILE A 156 10.05 -2.58 5.04
CA ILE A 156 10.60 -2.83 6.38
C ILE A 156 9.68 -2.17 7.41
N GLY A 157 9.28 -2.93 8.42
CA GLY A 157 8.47 -2.45 9.53
C GLY A 157 9.30 -1.98 10.71
N ALA A 158 8.65 -1.27 11.65
CA ALA A 158 9.30 -0.89 12.90
C ALA A 158 9.70 -2.13 13.72
N LYS A 159 10.86 -2.05 14.41
CA LYS A 159 11.39 -3.10 15.32
C LYS A 159 11.68 -4.44 14.63
N ALA A 160 12.45 -4.42 13.54
CA ALA A 160 12.95 -5.61 12.84
C ALA A 160 11.87 -6.54 12.27
N GLY A 161 10.72 -5.97 11.89
CA GLY A 161 9.64 -6.67 11.20
C GLY A 161 9.59 -6.30 9.72
N PHE A 162 8.66 -6.93 9.02
CA PHE A 162 8.33 -6.67 7.63
C PHE A 162 6.86 -6.26 7.53
N ILE A 163 6.56 -5.52 6.47
CA ILE A 163 5.22 -5.09 6.11
C ILE A 163 4.92 -5.61 4.71
N HIS A 164 3.74 -6.18 4.53
CA HIS A 164 3.19 -6.54 3.23
C HIS A 164 1.85 -5.83 3.09
N ARG A 165 1.77 -4.85 2.18
CA ARG A 165 0.52 -4.15 1.86
C ARG A 165 -0.05 -4.71 0.57
N ILE A 166 -1.36 -4.94 0.54
CA ILE A 166 -2.06 -5.57 -0.58
C ILE A 166 -3.22 -4.68 -0.97
N LEU A 167 -3.31 -4.30 -2.25
CA LEU A 167 -4.44 -3.64 -2.88
C LEU A 167 -5.30 -4.67 -3.62
N THR A 168 -6.62 -4.60 -3.38
CA THR A 168 -7.58 -5.56 -3.94
C THR A 168 -8.43 -4.96 -5.05
N SER A 169 -9.10 -5.81 -5.83
CA SER A 169 -9.98 -5.39 -6.95
C SER A 169 -11.09 -4.42 -6.52
N SER A 170 -11.51 -4.48 -5.26
CA SER A 170 -12.44 -3.50 -4.67
C SER A 170 -11.83 -2.14 -4.30
N ARG A 171 -10.59 -1.87 -4.71
CA ARG A 171 -9.81 -0.66 -4.40
C ARG A 171 -9.65 -0.40 -2.90
N ARG A 172 -9.69 -1.49 -2.12
CA ARG A 172 -9.42 -1.50 -0.69
C ARG A 172 -8.07 -2.17 -0.48
N HIS A 173 -7.29 -1.63 0.44
CA HIS A 173 -6.03 -2.24 0.84
C HIS A 173 -6.12 -2.83 2.25
N PHE A 174 -5.17 -3.70 2.56
CA PHE A 174 -4.88 -4.14 3.91
C PHE A 174 -3.38 -4.37 4.07
N GLU A 175 -2.91 -4.31 5.30
CA GLU A 175 -1.51 -4.46 5.67
C GLU A 175 -1.35 -5.68 6.57
N ILE A 176 -0.23 -6.39 6.41
CA ILE A 176 0.19 -7.45 7.30
C ILE A 176 1.58 -7.10 7.82
N GLN A 177 1.67 -6.96 9.14
CA GLN A 177 2.94 -6.85 9.84
C GLN A 177 3.37 -8.23 10.31
N PHE A 178 4.63 -8.60 10.11
CA PHE A 178 5.13 -9.94 10.41
C PHE A 178 6.63 -9.94 10.64
N THR A 179 7.17 -11.02 11.21
CA THR A 179 8.62 -11.13 11.49
C THR A 179 9.35 -12.07 10.54
N ASP A 180 8.63 -13.00 9.91
CA ASP A 180 9.18 -13.93 8.93
C ASP A 180 8.05 -14.49 8.05
N LEU A 181 8.40 -15.04 6.89
CA LEU A 181 7.47 -15.57 5.90
C LEU A 181 7.83 -17.02 5.55
N ARG A 182 6.82 -17.88 5.46
CA ARG A 182 6.95 -19.19 4.83
C ARG A 182 6.09 -19.25 3.58
N ILE A 183 6.67 -19.78 2.52
CA ILE A 183 6.05 -19.89 1.20
C ILE A 183 5.92 -21.36 0.84
N SER A 184 4.75 -21.77 0.38
CA SER A 184 4.53 -23.07 -0.22
C SER A 184 3.75 -22.90 -1.52
N LEU A 185 4.32 -23.39 -2.61
CA LEU A 185 3.71 -23.36 -3.93
C LEU A 185 3.40 -24.80 -4.36
N LYS A 186 2.19 -25.04 -4.83
CA LYS A 186 1.75 -26.35 -5.33
C LYS A 186 1.04 -26.19 -6.66
N PRO A 187 1.39 -26.98 -7.69
CA PRO A 187 0.61 -27.01 -8.92
C PRO A 187 -0.85 -27.32 -8.60
N ARG A 188 -1.78 -26.56 -9.19
CA ARG A 188 -3.20 -26.91 -9.09
C ARG A 188 -3.45 -27.97 -10.15
N LYS A 189 -3.91 -29.15 -9.73
CA LYS A 189 -4.40 -30.13 -10.70
C LYS A 189 -5.55 -29.47 -11.47
N ASN A 190 -5.44 -29.39 -12.78
CA ASN A 190 -6.52 -28.90 -13.64
C ASN A 190 -7.72 -29.81 -13.43
N GLY A 191 -8.63 -29.36 -12.57
CA GLY A 191 -9.96 -29.94 -12.45
C GLY A 191 -10.75 -29.51 -13.68
N ARG A 192 -10.45 -30.09 -14.84
CA ARG A 192 -11.47 -30.21 -15.89
C ARG A 192 -12.54 -31.11 -15.27
N LYS A 193 -13.59 -30.50 -14.74
CA LYS A 193 -14.89 -31.16 -14.68
C LYS A 193 -15.57 -30.92 -16.01
#